data_AF-A0AA36AYR1-F1
#
_entry.id   AF-A0AA36AYR1-F1
#
_cell.length_a   1.000
_cell.length_b   1.000
_cell.length_c   1.000
_cell.angle_alpha   90.00
_cell.angle_beta   90.00
_cell.angle_gamma   90.00
#
_symmetry.space_group_name_H-M   'P 1'
#
loop_
_entity.id
_entity.type
_entity.pdbx_description
1 polymer ?
#
loop_
_entity_poly.entity_id
_entity_poly.type
_entity_poly.pdbx_seq_one_letter_code
_entity_poly.pdbx_strand_id
1 'polypeptide(L)'
;MVLAQEKCQSTISFHQNGLTTQDIVIKGIVPERIVYRIINPFKGTGSLTVKKTPGCQCLSSDYQDKALVRNSLRDQAGKQLAKVWESAGVRASAWTVRQQLLDNGLASQSTAKKPFFVHKKREGQELPFAENVKIGLVNNGTK
;
A
#
# COMPACT_ATOMS: atom_id res chain seq x y z
N MET A 1 16.90 -16.86 4.43
CA MET A 1 17.87 -17.02 5.53
C MET A 1 18.01 -15.66 6.20
N VAL A 2 17.46 -15.48 7.39
CA VAL A 2 17.52 -14.20 8.11
C VAL A 2 18.66 -14.29 9.10
N LEU A 3 19.81 -13.70 8.75
CA LEU A 3 20.89 -13.46 9.69
C LEU A 3 20.72 -12.04 10.25
N ALA A 4 21.00 -11.88 11.54
CA ALA A 4 21.07 -10.55 12.12
C ALA A 4 22.13 -9.72 11.37
N GLN A 5 21.75 -8.49 10.99
CA GLN A 5 22.61 -7.59 10.22
C GLN A 5 23.97 -7.36 10.90
N GLU A 6 23.98 -7.32 12.24
CA GLU A 6 25.17 -7.19 13.08
C GLU A 6 26.20 -8.30 12.85
N LYS A 7 25.75 -9.55 12.67
CA LYS A 7 26.64 -10.70 12.41
C LYS A 7 27.28 -10.60 11.03
N CYS A 8 26.53 -10.10 10.04
CA CYS A 8 27.04 -9.87 8.70
C CYS A 8 28.07 -8.72 8.67
N GLN A 9 27.80 -7.62 9.37
CA GLN A 9 28.70 -6.47 9.47
C GLN A 9 30.00 -6.82 10.18
N SER A 10 29.93 -7.51 11.33
CA SER A 10 31.11 -7.97 12.06
C SER A 10 31.96 -8.95 11.26
N THR A 11 31.33 -9.90 10.53
CA THR A 11 32.05 -10.81 9.63
C THR A 11 32.84 -10.05 8.57
N ILE A 12 32.25 -8.98 8.01
CA ILE A 12 32.92 -8.17 6.98
C ILE A 12 34.01 -7.27 7.54
N SER A 13 33.81 -6.66 8.71
CA SER A 13 34.87 -5.88 9.33
C SER A 13 36.11 -6.74 9.62
N PHE A 14 35.91 -7.98 10.06
CA PHE A 14 37.03 -8.92 10.22
C PHE A 14 37.72 -9.27 8.89
N HIS A 15 36.94 -9.50 7.83
CA HIS A 15 37.51 -9.72 6.50
C HIS A 15 38.28 -8.50 5.97
N GLN A 16 37.79 -7.27 6.20
CA GLN A 16 38.48 -6.03 5.83
C GLN A 16 39.76 -5.81 6.64
N ASN A 17 39.80 -6.27 7.90
CA ASN A 17 40.99 -6.27 8.75
C ASN A 17 42.01 -7.36 8.37
N GLY A 18 41.79 -8.11 7.27
CA GLY A 18 42.73 -9.10 6.75
C GLY A 18 42.69 -10.47 7.44
N LEU A 19 41.68 -10.74 8.28
CA LEU A 19 41.54 -12.05 8.92
C LEU A 19 41.12 -13.12 7.91
N THR A 20 41.66 -14.32 8.07
CA THR A 20 41.28 -15.46 7.24
C THR A 20 39.89 -15.98 7.61
N THR A 21 39.26 -16.71 6.69
CA THR A 21 37.95 -17.32 6.95
C THR A 21 37.97 -18.28 8.14
N GLN A 22 39.08 -18.99 8.37
CA GLN A 22 39.25 -19.88 9.52
C GLN A 22 39.29 -19.11 10.83
N ASP A 23 40.01 -17.99 10.88
CA ASP A 23 40.09 -17.14 12.08
C ASP A 23 38.71 -16.57 12.47
N ILE A 24 37.91 -16.20 11.48
CA ILE A 24 36.54 -15.70 11.69
C ILE A 24 35.64 -16.79 12.27
N VAL A 25 35.82 -18.04 11.82
CA VAL A 25 35.07 -19.20 12.35
C VAL A 25 35.49 -19.51 13.79
N ILE A 26 36.80 -19.45 14.09
CA ILE A 26 37.32 -19.64 15.45
C ILE A 26 36.74 -18.62 16.43
N LYS A 27 36.49 -17.37 15.99
CA LYS A 27 35.81 -16.35 16.79
C LYS A 27 34.34 -16.69 17.13
N GLY A 28 33.76 -17.72 16.52
CA GLY A 28 32.46 -18.28 16.90
C GLY A 28 31.23 -17.41 16.58
N ILE A 29 31.38 -16.39 15.72
CA ILE A 29 30.29 -15.44 15.43
C ILE A 29 29.22 -16.08 14.54
N VAL A 30 29.67 -16.82 13.52
CA VAL A 30 28.82 -17.47 12.52
C VAL A 30 29.50 -18.76 12.03
N PRO A 31 28.74 -19.82 11.68
CA PRO A 31 29.34 -21.05 11.14
C PRO A 31 30.07 -20.82 9.83
N GLU A 32 31.07 -21.65 9.53
CA GLU A 32 31.92 -21.57 8.33
C GLU A 32 31.13 -21.38 7.03
N ARG A 33 30.08 -22.19 6.84
CA ARG A 33 29.19 -22.09 5.66
C ARG A 33 28.62 -20.69 5.46
N ILE A 34 28.32 -20.00 6.55
CA ILE A 34 27.74 -18.66 6.51
C ILE A 34 28.81 -17.61 6.24
N VAL A 35 30.00 -17.77 6.81
CA VAL A 35 31.14 -16.89 6.53
C VAL A 35 31.44 -16.88 5.03
N TYR A 36 31.50 -18.05 4.38
CA TYR A 36 31.64 -18.14 2.93
C TYR A 36 30.50 -17.47 2.16
N ARG A 37 29.25 -17.66 2.59
CA ARG A 37 28.07 -17.05 1.95
C ARG A 37 28.03 -15.52 2.08
N ILE A 38 28.66 -14.95 3.10
CA ILE A 38 28.76 -13.49 3.29
C ILE A 38 29.94 -12.94 2.47
N ILE A 39 31.13 -13.56 2.61
CA ILE A 39 32.36 -13.05 2.01
C ILE A 39 32.36 -13.19 0.49
N ASN A 40 31.87 -14.31 -0.06
CA ASN A 40 31.93 -14.56 -1.51
C ASN A 40 31.17 -13.51 -2.34
N PRO A 41 29.88 -13.19 -2.07
CA PRO A 41 29.20 -12.10 -2.77
C PRO A 41 29.77 -10.72 -2.44
N PHE A 42 30.31 -10.52 -1.23
CA PHE A 42 30.97 -9.27 -0.86
C PHE A 42 32.25 -9.02 -1.68
N LYS A 43 33.06 -10.04 -1.97
CA LYS A 43 34.24 -9.91 -2.84
C LYS A 43 33.87 -9.48 -4.27
N GLY A 44 32.73 -9.95 -4.78
CA GLY A 44 32.27 -9.60 -6.14
C GLY A 44 31.53 -8.26 -6.23
N THR A 45 30.66 -7.96 -5.27
CA THR A 45 29.73 -6.80 -5.33
C THR A 45 30.11 -5.67 -4.38
N GLY A 46 30.89 -5.94 -3.33
CA GLY A 46 31.23 -4.98 -2.28
C GLY A 46 30.05 -4.60 -1.36
N SER A 47 28.90 -5.28 -1.46
CA SER A 47 27.70 -4.94 -0.71
C SER A 47 27.17 -6.09 0.13
N LEU A 48 26.66 -5.72 1.31
CA LEU A 48 25.86 -6.58 2.18
C LEU A 48 24.37 -6.59 1.84
N THR A 49 23.94 -5.71 0.93
CA THR A 49 22.52 -5.64 0.58
C THR A 49 22.08 -6.94 -0.07
N VAL A 50 21.24 -7.67 0.66
CA VAL A 50 20.57 -8.85 0.12
C VAL A 50 19.59 -8.34 -0.92
N LYS A 51 19.84 -8.68 -2.19
CA LYS A 51 18.88 -8.42 -3.26
C LYS A 51 17.55 -9.07 -2.85
N LYS A 52 16.46 -8.31 -2.96
CA LYS A 52 15.12 -8.88 -2.79
C LYS A 52 14.99 -10.01 -3.81
N THR A 53 14.71 -11.22 -3.34
CA THR A 53 14.35 -12.32 -4.21
C THR A 53 13.12 -11.89 -5.00
N PRO A 54 13.07 -12.11 -6.32
CA PRO A 54 11.83 -11.88 -7.07
C PRO A 54 10.69 -12.65 -6.38
N GLY A 55 9.58 -11.96 -6.16
CA GLY A 55 8.40 -12.55 -5.55
C GLY A 55 7.69 -13.54 -6.47
N CYS A 56 6.54 -14.02 -6.02
CA CYS A 56 5.63 -14.78 -6.89
C CYS A 56 5.18 -13.89 -8.06
N GLN A 57 4.95 -14.50 -9.22
CA GLN A 57 4.36 -13.81 -10.36
C GLN A 57 2.95 -13.31 -9.98
N CYS A 58 2.61 -12.11 -10.43
CA CYS A 58 1.26 -11.58 -10.26
C CYS A 58 0.26 -12.46 -11.01
N LEU A 59 -0.91 -12.69 -10.40
CA LEU A 59 -2.00 -13.48 -11.01
C LEU A 59 -2.70 -12.71 -12.12
N SER A 60 -2.58 -11.38 -12.13
CA SER A 60 -3.27 -10.47 -13.03
C SER A 60 -2.28 -9.55 -13.74
N SER A 61 -2.71 -9.08 -14.91
CA SER A 61 -2.09 -8.01 -15.68
C SER A 61 -2.53 -6.64 -15.18
N ASP A 62 -1.67 -5.63 -15.33
CA ASP A 62 -1.99 -4.21 -15.12
C ASP A 62 -3.32 -3.77 -15.77
N TYR A 63 -3.67 -4.31 -16.94
CA TYR A 63 -4.93 -3.98 -17.61
C TYR A 63 -6.14 -4.53 -16.85
N GLN A 64 -6.03 -5.78 -16.39
CA GLN A 64 -7.09 -6.46 -15.64
C GLN A 64 -7.29 -5.78 -14.28
N ASP A 65 -6.22 -5.33 -13.64
CA ASP A 65 -6.27 -4.57 -12.38
C ASP A 65 -6.95 -3.21 -12.56
N LYS A 66 -6.60 -2.48 -13.61
CA LYS A 66 -7.27 -1.21 -13.95
C LYS A 66 -8.76 -1.41 -14.23
N ALA A 67 -9.13 -2.50 -14.90
CA ALA A 67 -10.53 -2.85 -15.12
C ALA A 67 -11.26 -3.13 -13.79
N LEU A 68 -10.62 -3.87 -12.86
CA LEU A 68 -11.15 -4.14 -11.54
C LEU A 68 -11.43 -2.84 -10.76
N VAL A 69 -10.46 -1.93 -10.73
CA VAL A 69 -10.56 -0.60 -10.08
C VAL A 69 -11.72 0.21 -10.69
N ARG A 70 -11.80 0.29 -12.02
CA ARG A 70 -12.89 1.03 -12.71
C ARG A 70 -14.27 0.48 -12.40
N ASN A 71 -14.42 -0.84 -12.33
CA ASN A 71 -15.70 -1.48 -12.02
C ASN A 71 -16.09 -1.30 -10.56
N SER A 72 -15.11 -1.28 -9.64
CA SER A 72 -15.36 -0.99 -8.23
C SER A 72 -15.94 0.41 -7.99
N LEU A 73 -15.58 1.38 -8.84
CA LEU A 73 -16.10 2.76 -8.77
C LEU A 73 -17.52 2.90 -9.34
N ARG A 74 -18.04 1.87 -10.03
CA ARG A 74 -19.41 1.84 -10.58
C ARG A 74 -20.40 1.15 -9.63
N ASP A 75 -20.12 1.15 -8.33
CA ASP A 75 -20.92 0.55 -7.25
C ASP A 75 -21.10 -0.99 -7.33
N GLN A 76 -20.15 -1.71 -7.93
CA GLN A 76 -20.19 -3.17 -7.91
C GLN A 76 -19.61 -3.73 -6.60
N ALA A 77 -20.38 -4.59 -5.93
CA ALA A 77 -19.94 -5.25 -4.71
C ALA A 77 -18.85 -6.30 -5.00
N GLY A 78 -17.97 -6.58 -4.03
CA GLY A 78 -16.81 -7.47 -4.20
C GLY A 78 -17.08 -8.85 -4.82
N LYS A 79 -18.27 -9.45 -4.58
CA LYS A 79 -18.68 -10.72 -5.22
C LYS A 79 -18.95 -10.58 -6.72
N GLN A 80 -19.48 -9.43 -7.16
CA GLN A 80 -19.71 -9.13 -8.57
C GLN A 80 -18.37 -8.80 -9.25
N LEU A 81 -17.49 -8.10 -8.56
CA LEU A 81 -16.14 -7.80 -9.06
C LEU A 81 -15.31 -9.05 -9.34
N ALA A 82 -15.40 -10.08 -8.50
CA ALA A 82 -14.73 -11.36 -8.76
C ALA A 82 -15.19 -12.00 -10.08
N LYS A 83 -16.51 -11.99 -10.37
CA LYS A 83 -17.06 -12.51 -11.63
C LYS A 83 -16.63 -11.68 -12.84
N VAL A 84 -16.58 -10.35 -12.70
CA VAL A 84 -16.10 -9.46 -13.76
C VAL A 84 -14.62 -9.70 -14.06
N TRP A 85 -13.82 -9.94 -13.02
CA TRP A 85 -12.40 -10.24 -13.19
C TRP A 85 -12.16 -11.63 -13.79
N GLU A 86 -13.01 -12.60 -13.45
CA GLU A 86 -13.03 -13.91 -14.08
C GLU A 86 -13.42 -13.84 -15.56
N SER A 87 -14.36 -12.96 -15.94
CA SER A 87 -14.69 -12.70 -17.34
C SER A 87 -13.53 -12.08 -18.14
N ALA A 88 -12.60 -11.41 -17.45
CA ALA A 88 -11.36 -10.91 -18.02
C ALA A 88 -10.23 -11.95 -18.05
N GLY A 89 -10.53 -13.20 -17.67
CA GLY A 89 -9.61 -14.35 -17.68
C GLY A 89 -8.81 -14.55 -16.39
N VAL A 90 -9.10 -13.81 -15.32
CA VAL A 90 -8.40 -13.94 -14.02
C VAL A 90 -9.24 -14.73 -13.03
N ARG A 91 -8.81 -15.95 -12.72
CA ARG A 91 -9.44 -16.74 -11.66
C ARG A 91 -8.93 -16.28 -10.30
N ALA A 92 -9.65 -15.35 -9.67
CA ALA A 92 -9.29 -14.78 -8.38
C ALA A 92 -10.37 -15.04 -7.31
N SER A 93 -9.93 -15.23 -6.08
CA SER A 93 -10.84 -15.31 -4.93
C SER A 93 -11.37 -13.91 -4.55
N ALA A 94 -12.50 -13.86 -3.84
CA ALA A 94 -13.00 -12.59 -3.29
C ALA A 94 -12.01 -11.92 -2.33
N TRP A 95 -11.17 -12.71 -1.65
CA TRP A 95 -10.08 -12.18 -0.81
C TRP A 95 -9.00 -11.50 -1.66
N THR A 96 -8.58 -12.13 -2.74
CA THR A 96 -7.61 -11.57 -3.69
C THR A 96 -8.10 -10.26 -4.29
N VAL A 97 -9.37 -10.22 -4.71
CA VAL A 97 -10.04 -9.00 -5.19
C VAL A 97 -9.96 -7.88 -4.14
N ARG A 98 -10.28 -8.21 -2.89
CA ARG A 98 -10.25 -7.24 -1.80
C ARG A 98 -8.84 -6.71 -1.55
N GLN A 99 -7.83 -7.58 -1.50
CA GLN A 99 -6.44 -7.16 -1.33
C GLN A 99 -6.00 -6.24 -2.47
N GLN A 100 -6.31 -6.59 -3.72
CA GLN A 100 -5.98 -5.76 -4.87
C GLN A 100 -6.63 -4.37 -4.79
N LEU A 101 -7.90 -4.29 -4.37
CA LEU A 101 -8.58 -3.01 -4.17
C LEU A 101 -7.94 -2.19 -3.04
N LEU A 102 -7.56 -2.83 -1.93
CA LEU A 102 -6.88 -2.17 -0.82
C LEU A 102 -5.50 -1.64 -1.22
N ASP A 103 -4.72 -2.43 -1.95
CA ASP A 103 -3.40 -2.02 -2.48
C ASP A 103 -3.52 -0.82 -3.42
N ASN A 104 -4.65 -0.70 -4.14
CA ASN A 104 -5.00 0.46 -4.97
C ASN A 104 -5.69 1.60 -4.21
N GLY A 105 -5.79 1.53 -2.87
CA GLY A 105 -6.40 2.56 -2.03
C GLY A 105 -7.93 2.60 -2.03
N LEU A 106 -8.59 1.62 -2.65
CA LEU A 106 -10.04 1.47 -2.65
C LEU A 106 -10.50 0.69 -1.41
N ALA A 107 -10.57 1.39 -0.28
CA ALA A 107 -11.21 0.87 0.92
C ALA A 107 -12.72 0.74 0.72
N SER A 108 -13.34 -0.22 1.42
CA SER A 108 -14.79 -0.41 1.44
C SER A 108 -15.50 0.92 1.71
N GLN A 109 -16.11 1.51 0.68
CA GLN A 109 -16.96 2.67 0.83
C GLN A 109 -18.24 2.21 1.53
N SER A 110 -18.31 2.41 2.84
CA SER A 110 -19.62 2.48 3.48
C SER A 110 -20.29 3.72 2.90
N THR A 111 -21.41 3.56 2.19
CA THR A 111 -22.18 4.70 1.70
C THR A 111 -22.44 5.60 2.89
N ALA A 112 -21.86 6.81 2.88
CA ALA A 112 -22.17 7.80 3.90
C ALA A 112 -23.69 7.93 3.92
N LYS A 113 -24.31 7.62 5.05
CA LYS A 113 -25.76 7.77 5.20
C LYS A 113 -26.04 9.25 4.99
N LYS A 114 -26.47 9.62 3.78
CA LYS A 114 -27.05 10.94 3.57
C LYS A 114 -28.18 11.03 4.58
N PRO A 115 -28.23 12.03 5.48
CA PRO A 115 -29.47 12.28 6.20
C PRO A 115 -30.53 12.42 5.11
N PHE A 116 -31.52 11.53 5.15
CA PHE A 116 -32.58 11.52 4.18
C PHE A 116 -33.18 12.93 4.22
N PHE A 117 -33.15 13.66 3.09
CA PHE A 117 -33.86 14.94 2.98
C PHE A 117 -35.37 14.63 2.95
N VAL A 118 -35.93 14.17 4.07
CA VAL A 118 -37.39 14.08 4.33
C VAL A 118 -37.97 15.49 4.54
N HIS A 119 -37.19 16.53 4.26
CA HIS A 119 -37.56 17.89 4.52
C HIS A 119 -37.35 18.76 3.29
N LYS A 120 -37.93 18.32 2.16
CA LYS A 120 -38.53 19.27 1.22
C LYS A 120 -39.77 19.98 1.81
N LYS A 121 -40.07 19.73 3.09
CA LYS A 121 -40.86 20.56 4.01
C LYS A 121 -39.99 21.34 5.04
N ARG A 122 -38.73 21.65 4.72
CA ARG A 122 -37.91 22.67 5.41
C ARG A 122 -37.42 23.73 4.43
N GLU A 123 -38.20 24.04 3.39
CA GLU A 123 -38.02 25.26 2.59
C GLU A 123 -38.23 26.55 3.42
N GLY A 124 -38.47 26.44 4.75
CA GLY A 124 -38.40 27.57 5.69
C GLY A 124 -37.18 27.59 6.62
N GLN A 125 -36.21 26.69 6.45
CA GLN A 125 -34.99 26.64 7.30
C GLN A 125 -33.77 26.19 6.49
N GLU A 126 -33.52 26.81 5.34
CA GLU A 126 -32.17 26.82 4.78
C GLU A 126 -31.35 27.89 5.51
N LEU A 127 -30.42 27.44 6.35
CA LEU A 127 -29.17 28.11 6.76
C LEU A 127 -29.19 29.66 6.86
N PRO A 128 -29.33 30.26 8.07
CA PRO A 128 -29.12 31.71 8.26
C PRO A 128 -27.66 32.15 8.08
N PHE A 129 -26.77 31.26 7.63
CA PHE A 129 -25.35 31.52 7.42
C PHE A 129 -25.01 31.98 5.99
N ALA A 130 -25.93 31.89 5.03
CA ALA A 130 -25.65 32.20 3.63
C ALA A 130 -26.13 33.60 3.16
N GLU A 131 -26.98 34.31 3.91
CA GLU A 131 -27.63 35.54 3.41
C GLU A 131 -27.04 36.88 3.92
N ASN A 132 -26.10 36.87 4.86
CA ASN A 132 -25.60 38.12 5.44
C ASN A 132 -24.19 38.48 4.95
N VAL A 133 -24.05 38.71 3.64
CA VAL A 133 -22.90 39.44 3.07
C VAL A 133 -23.41 40.66 2.30
N LYS A 134 -23.36 41.80 3.01
CA LYS A 134 -23.09 43.17 2.51
C LYS A 134 -24.28 43.92 1.89
N ILE A 135 -24.97 44.76 2.65
CA ILE A 135 -24.66 46.18 2.97
C ILE A 135 -25.35 47.15 1.98
N GLY A 136 -26.28 47.94 2.55
CA GLY A 136 -26.44 49.35 2.23
C GLY A 136 -27.53 49.67 1.22
N LEU A 137 -28.69 50.13 1.71
CA LEU A 137 -29.34 51.36 1.23
C LEU A 137 -30.42 51.78 2.24
N VAL A 138 -29.96 52.61 3.18
CA VAL A 138 -30.61 53.72 3.89
C VAL A 138 -32.14 53.83 3.77
N ASN A 139 -32.80 53.70 4.93
CA ASN A 139 -34.13 54.22 5.23
C ASN A 139 -34.20 55.73 4.97
N ASN A 140 -35.26 56.22 4.32
CA ASN A 140 -35.76 57.58 4.53
C ASN A 140 -37.30 57.53 4.53
N GLY A 141 -37.89 57.95 5.66
CA GLY A 141 -39.32 57.87 5.92
C GLY A 141 -40.14 59.10 5.55
N THR A 142 -41.38 59.10 6.06
CA THR A 142 -42.45 60.11 6.04
C THR A 142 -43.17 60.25 4.69
N LYS A 143 -44.50 60.31 4.64
CA LYS A 143 -45.47 60.96 5.55
C LYS A 143 -46.67 60.10 5.88
#